data_AF-A0A8T7EM19-F1
#
_entry.id   AF-A0A8T7EM19-F1
#
_cell.length_a   1.000
_cell.length_b   1.000
_cell.length_c   1.000
_cell.angle_alpha   90.00
_cell.angle_beta   90.00
_cell.angle_gamma   90.00
#
_symmetry.space_group_name_H-M   'P 1'
#
loop_
_entity.id
_entity.type
_entity.pdbx_description
1 polymer ?
#
loop_
_entity_poly.entity_id
_entity_poly.type
_entity_poly.pdbx_seq_one_letter_code
_entity_poly.pdbx_strand_id
1 'polypeptide(L)'
;MRWRKTSSSSIERQRARGQRIALLSNDSSRLRDKLNRLDLTHLFDPIVISAEIGHMKPDAAAYRSLVDRLGVTPERTVFIDDMPANVEGAKAVGMNAVRYTSALRLEDVLADYLVSDP
;
A
#
# COMPACT_ATOMS: atom_id res chain seq x y z
N MET A 1 7.38 -8.24 -15.51
CA MET A 1 6.56 -8.53 -14.30
C MET A 1 5.09 -8.55 -14.71
N ARG A 2 4.46 -9.74 -14.70
CA ARG A 2 3.08 -9.98 -15.18
C ARG A 2 2.13 -9.85 -13.98
N TRP A 3 1.17 -8.93 -14.03
CA TRP A 3 0.17 -8.77 -12.97
C TRP A 3 -0.67 -10.07 -12.91
N ARG A 4 -0.60 -10.81 -11.80
CA ARG A 4 -1.37 -12.06 -11.62
C ARG A 4 -2.77 -11.69 -11.13
N LYS A 5 -3.81 -12.25 -11.76
CA LYS A 5 -5.24 -12.06 -11.42
C LYS A 5 -5.58 -12.28 -9.93
N THR A 6 -4.72 -12.97 -9.18
CA THR A 6 -4.91 -13.24 -7.75
C THR A 6 -4.82 -11.97 -6.90
N SER A 7 -3.93 -11.04 -7.22
CA SER A 7 -3.69 -9.84 -6.40
C SER A 7 -4.84 -8.83 -6.43
N SER A 8 -5.51 -8.64 -7.57
CA SER A 8 -6.72 -7.81 -7.66
C SER A 8 -7.83 -8.34 -6.77
N SER A 9 -8.03 -9.66 -6.75
CA SER A 9 -9.10 -10.27 -5.98
C SER A 9 -8.99 -10.00 -4.48
N SER A 10 -7.77 -9.92 -3.93
CA SER A 10 -7.55 -9.61 -2.52
C SER A 10 -7.82 -8.14 -2.22
N ILE A 11 -7.39 -7.23 -3.11
CA ILE A 11 -7.65 -5.78 -2.96
C ILE A 11 -9.15 -5.51 -3.04
N GLU A 12 -9.84 -6.07 -4.04
CA GLU A 12 -11.28 -5.95 -4.22
C GLU A 12 -12.05 -6.47 -2.99
N ARG A 13 -11.64 -7.63 -2.43
CA ARG A 13 -12.24 -8.16 -1.21
C ARG A 13 -12.11 -7.22 -0.01
N GLN A 14 -10.95 -6.60 0.19
CA GLN A 14 -10.78 -5.67 1.32
C GLN A 14 -11.58 -4.39 1.12
N ARG A 15 -11.63 -3.87 -0.12
CA ARG A 15 -12.50 -2.74 -0.45
C ARG A 15 -13.97 -3.05 -0.20
N ALA A 16 -14.44 -4.26 -0.57
CA ALA A 16 -15.80 -4.72 -0.31
C ALA A 16 -16.13 -4.83 1.19
N ARG A 17 -15.10 -4.95 2.05
CA ARG A 17 -15.21 -4.90 3.52
C ARG A 17 -15.10 -3.48 4.09
N GLY A 18 -15.14 -2.45 3.25
CA GLY A 18 -15.05 -1.05 3.67
C GLY A 18 -13.63 -0.56 3.98
N GLN A 19 -12.60 -1.36 3.71
CA GLN A 19 -11.22 -0.94 3.93
C GLN A 19 -10.75 -0.01 2.83
N ARG A 20 -10.06 1.07 3.22
CA ARG A 20 -9.36 1.94 2.28
C ARG A 20 -8.02 1.33 1.91
N ILE A 21 -7.71 1.30 0.62
CA ILE A 21 -6.50 0.69 0.07
C ILE A 21 -5.74 1.75 -0.71
N ALA A 22 -4.46 1.90 -0.43
CA ALA A 22 -3.60 2.87 -1.09
C ALA A 22 -2.36 2.22 -1.70
N LEU A 23 -1.76 2.88 -2.68
CA LEU A 23 -0.50 2.48 -3.28
C LEU A 23 0.58 3.51 -2.97
N LEU A 24 1.72 3.06 -2.42
CA LEU A 24 2.94 3.84 -2.29
C LEU A 24 4.09 3.09 -2.96
N SER A 25 4.59 3.62 -4.09
CA SER A 25 5.61 2.95 -4.90
C SER A 25 6.81 3.84 -5.20
N ASN A 26 8.00 3.28 -5.03
CA ASN A 26 9.23 3.86 -5.56
C ASN A 26 9.30 3.51 -7.06
N ASP A 27 8.77 4.39 -7.90
CA ASP A 27 8.70 4.18 -9.35
C ASP A 27 8.74 5.55 -10.08
N SER A 28 8.93 5.47 -11.39
CA SER A 28 8.80 6.58 -12.33
C SER A 28 7.35 7.02 -12.52
N SER A 29 7.15 8.22 -13.07
CA SER A 29 5.83 8.74 -13.45
C SER A 29 5.07 7.85 -14.45
N ARG A 30 5.77 6.94 -15.16
CA ARG A 30 5.17 5.99 -16.10
C ARG A 30 4.25 4.96 -15.43
N LEU A 31 4.39 4.74 -14.11
CA LEU A 31 3.55 3.81 -13.39
C LEU A 31 2.08 4.25 -13.42
N ARG A 32 1.81 5.56 -13.32
CA ARG A 32 0.45 6.12 -13.39
C ARG A 32 -0.23 5.75 -14.71
N ASP A 33 0.43 6.02 -15.83
CA ASP A 33 -0.09 5.71 -17.17
C ASP A 33 -0.28 4.20 -17.39
N LYS A 34 0.60 3.39 -16.79
CA LYS A 34 0.46 1.94 -16.83
C LYS A 34 -0.78 1.47 -16.04
N LEU A 35 -1.02 2.01 -14.84
CA LEU A 35 -2.21 1.67 -14.05
C LEU A 35 -3.49 2.12 -14.77
N ASN A 36 -3.49 3.29 -15.39
CA ASN A 36 -4.64 3.78 -16.18
C ASN A 36 -4.94 2.86 -17.37
N ARG A 37 -3.92 2.48 -18.15
CA ARG A 37 -4.11 1.59 -19.32
C ARG A 37 -4.58 0.19 -18.95
N LEU A 38 -4.29 -0.26 -17.72
CA LEU A 38 -4.73 -1.55 -17.20
C LEU A 38 -6.06 -1.46 -16.44
N ASP A 39 -6.64 -0.26 -16.33
CA ASP A 39 -7.81 0.04 -15.50
C ASP A 39 -7.63 -0.49 -14.07
N LEU A 40 -6.54 -0.10 -13.40
CA LEU A 40 -6.24 -0.52 -12.03
C LEU A 40 -6.26 0.64 -11.03
N THR A 41 -6.43 1.87 -11.51
CA THR A 41 -6.42 3.05 -10.63
C THR A 41 -7.61 3.07 -9.69
N HIS A 42 -8.76 2.52 -10.09
CA HIS A 42 -9.96 2.42 -9.27
C HIS A 42 -9.81 1.51 -8.03
N LEU A 43 -8.75 0.69 -7.98
CA LEU A 43 -8.47 -0.20 -6.86
C LEU A 43 -7.81 0.51 -5.66
N PHE A 44 -7.39 1.77 -5.84
CA PHE A 44 -6.63 2.50 -4.84
C PHE A 44 -7.26 3.87 -4.58
N ASP A 45 -7.39 4.25 -3.31
CA ASP A 45 -7.96 5.54 -2.91
C ASP A 45 -6.96 6.68 -3.20
N PRO A 46 -5.71 6.63 -2.68
CA PRO A 46 -4.61 7.34 -3.30
C PRO A 46 -3.55 6.41 -3.88
N ILE A 47 -2.98 6.87 -4.99
CA ILE A 47 -1.73 6.36 -5.55
C ILE A 47 -0.68 7.44 -5.35
N VAL A 48 0.41 7.08 -4.68
CA VAL A 48 1.58 7.91 -4.41
C VAL A 48 2.79 7.26 -5.08
N ILE A 49 3.37 7.98 -6.03
CA ILE A 49 4.52 7.52 -6.80
C ILE A 49 5.69 8.44 -6.48
N SER A 50 6.85 7.90 -6.13
CA SER A 50 8.00 8.69 -5.68
C SER A 50 8.41 9.78 -6.67
N ALA A 51 8.38 9.48 -7.98
CA ALA A 51 8.70 10.46 -9.03
C ALA A 51 7.70 11.64 -9.10
N GLU A 52 6.48 11.50 -8.58
CA GLU A 52 5.47 12.57 -8.55
C GLU A 52 5.58 13.45 -7.29
N ILE A 53 6.16 12.93 -6.20
CA ILE A 53 6.23 13.64 -4.91
C ILE A 53 7.65 14.07 -4.50
N GLY A 54 8.68 13.65 -5.24
CA GLY A 54 10.08 14.02 -4.96
C GLY A 54 10.73 13.29 -3.78
N HIS A 55 10.03 12.34 -3.15
CA HIS A 55 10.50 11.53 -2.03
C HIS A 55 10.21 10.06 -2.29
N MET A 56 11.10 9.18 -1.84
CA MET A 56 10.96 7.73 -1.98
C MET A 56 11.07 7.04 -0.64
N LYS A 57 10.44 5.88 -0.48
CA LYS A 57 10.69 5.01 0.66
C LYS A 57 12.19 4.66 0.70
N PRO A 58 12.86 4.65 1.87
CA PRO A 58 12.28 4.72 3.21
C PRO A 58 12.17 6.12 3.84
N ASP A 59 12.23 7.20 3.06
CA ASP A 59 12.11 8.56 3.61
C ASP A 59 10.75 8.78 4.27
N ALA A 60 10.74 9.36 5.47
CA ALA A 60 9.53 9.64 6.23
C ALA A 60 8.48 10.45 5.44
N ALA A 61 8.94 11.36 4.57
CA ALA A 61 8.09 12.18 3.72
C ALA A 61 7.22 11.36 2.75
N ALA A 62 7.69 10.21 2.29
CA ALA A 62 6.92 9.34 1.40
C ALA A 62 5.71 8.71 2.11
N TYR A 63 5.89 8.24 3.34
CA TYR A 63 4.81 7.67 4.16
C TYR A 63 3.82 8.73 4.63
N ARG A 64 4.32 9.91 5.04
CA ARG A 64 3.47 11.05 5.44
C ARG A 64 2.57 11.51 4.30
N SER A 65 3.15 11.65 3.09
CA SER A 65 2.38 11.97 1.88
C SER A 65 1.23 11.00 1.61
N LEU A 66 1.39 9.71 1.95
CA LEU A 66 0.35 8.70 1.81
C LEU A 66 -0.79 8.90 2.83
N VAL A 67 -0.46 9.03 4.12
CA VAL A 67 -1.47 9.12 5.19
C VAL A 67 -2.21 10.45 5.16
N ASP A 68 -1.55 11.53 4.77
CA ASP A 68 -2.18 12.85 4.60
C ASP A 68 -3.24 12.80 3.49
N ARG A 69 -2.93 12.15 2.36
CA ARG A 69 -3.89 11.95 1.25
C ARG A 69 -5.02 11.00 1.62
N LEU A 70 -4.74 10.00 2.46
CA LEU A 70 -5.77 9.11 2.99
C LEU A 70 -6.64 9.78 4.07
N GLY A 71 -6.17 10.85 4.72
CA GLY A 71 -6.82 11.41 5.90
C GLY A 71 -6.90 10.39 7.05
N VAL A 72 -5.81 9.67 7.30
CA VAL A 72 -5.65 8.74 8.43
C VAL A 72 -4.41 9.09 9.23
N THR A 73 -4.31 8.57 10.45
CA THR A 73 -3.04 8.59 11.19
C THR A 73 -2.18 7.39 10.82
N PRO A 74 -0.85 7.47 10.97
CA PRO A 74 0.06 6.34 10.75
C PRO A 74 -0.38 5.07 11.51
N GLU A 75 -0.80 5.21 12.77
CA GLU A 75 -1.15 4.09 13.66
C GLU A 75 -2.39 3.33 13.18
N ARG A 76 -3.25 3.97 12.38
CA ARG A 76 -4.42 3.37 11.75
C ARG A 76 -4.14 2.80 10.36
N THR A 77 -2.87 2.71 9.97
CA THR A 77 -2.44 2.24 8.65
C THR A 77 -1.55 1.00 8.79
N VAL A 78 -1.79 0.00 7.94
CA VAL A 78 -0.92 -1.17 7.79
C VAL A 78 -0.20 -1.07 6.46
N PHE A 79 1.12 -0.97 6.51
CA PHE A 79 2.00 -0.90 5.34
C PHE A 79 2.56 -2.28 5.02
N ILE A 80 2.46 -2.69 3.76
CA ILE A 80 2.89 -4.02 3.31
C ILE A 80 3.89 -3.86 2.17
N ASP A 81 5.10 -4.38 2.36
CA ASP A 81 6.21 -4.23 1.41
C ASP A 81 7.19 -5.40 1.54
N ASP A 82 7.89 -5.76 0.47
CA ASP A 82 8.86 -6.88 0.49
C ASP A 82 10.25 -6.45 0.96
N MET A 83 10.57 -5.16 0.83
CA MET A 83 11.86 -4.60 1.20
C MET A 83 11.93 -4.28 2.70
N PRO A 84 12.85 -4.90 3.47
CA PRO A 84 12.98 -4.63 4.90
C PRO A 84 13.16 -3.15 5.24
N ALA A 85 13.95 -2.41 4.46
CA ALA A 85 14.16 -0.98 4.69
C ALA A 85 12.87 -0.17 4.60
N ASN A 86 11.95 -0.53 3.69
CA ASN A 86 10.66 0.15 3.57
C ASN A 86 9.77 -0.16 4.78
N VAL A 87 9.76 -1.42 5.23
CA VAL A 87 9.00 -1.82 6.43
C VAL A 87 9.49 -1.07 7.67
N GLU A 88 10.80 -0.98 7.87
CA GLU A 88 11.36 -0.23 8.99
C GLU A 88 11.11 1.28 8.88
N GLY A 89 11.18 1.86 7.66
CA GLY A 89 10.81 3.26 7.44
C GLY A 89 9.34 3.56 7.77
N ALA A 90 8.43 2.64 7.46
CA ALA A 90 7.02 2.77 7.82
C ALA A 90 6.81 2.70 9.34
N LYS A 91 7.47 1.75 10.03
CA LYS A 91 7.44 1.67 11.51
C LYS A 91 7.97 2.95 12.16
N ALA A 92 9.05 3.52 11.62
CA ALA A 92 9.66 4.73 12.15
C ALA A 92 8.75 5.96 12.10
N VAL A 93 7.71 5.96 11.25
CA VAL A 93 6.69 7.02 11.22
C VAL A 93 5.41 6.67 11.98
N GLY A 94 5.39 5.54 12.70
CA GLY A 94 4.24 5.11 13.52
C GLY A 94 3.25 4.19 12.82
N MET A 95 3.54 3.69 11.62
CA MET A 95 2.67 2.71 10.94
C MET A 95 2.83 1.31 11.52
N ASN A 96 1.75 0.54 11.49
CA ASN A 96 1.87 -0.91 11.49
C ASN A 96 2.51 -1.31 10.15
N ALA A 97 3.49 -2.22 10.16
CA ALA A 97 4.13 -2.62 8.91
C ALA A 97 4.53 -4.09 8.90
N VAL A 98 4.28 -4.74 7.77
CA VAL A 98 4.54 -6.17 7.55
C VAL A 98 5.42 -6.36 6.34
N ARG A 99 6.45 -7.19 6.52
CA ARG A 99 7.28 -7.64 5.42
C ARG A 99 6.56 -8.75 4.67
N TYR A 100 6.16 -8.48 3.43
CA TYR A 100 5.58 -9.50 2.57
C TYR A 100 6.68 -10.34 1.93
N THR A 101 6.57 -11.66 2.03
CA THR A 101 7.45 -12.61 1.35
C THR A 101 6.59 -13.59 0.58
N SER A 102 7.15 -14.25 -0.44
CA SER A 102 6.40 -15.19 -1.29
C SER A 102 5.82 -16.40 -0.54
N ALA A 103 6.23 -16.62 0.72
CA ALA A 103 5.70 -17.67 1.58
C ALA A 103 4.39 -17.27 2.29
N LEU A 104 4.05 -15.98 2.35
CA LEU A 104 2.87 -15.47 3.04
C LEU A 104 1.73 -15.23 2.06
N ARG A 105 0.49 -15.51 2.48
CA ARG A 105 -0.70 -14.99 1.80
C ARG A 105 -1.02 -13.61 2.38
N LEU A 106 -1.44 -12.69 1.52
CA LEU A 106 -1.82 -11.34 1.94
C LEU A 106 -2.98 -11.37 2.94
N GLU A 107 -3.89 -12.34 2.80
CA GLU A 107 -5.01 -12.54 3.71
C GLU A 107 -4.58 -12.90 5.12
N ASP A 108 -3.58 -13.78 5.27
CA ASP A 108 -3.07 -14.21 6.57
C ASP A 108 -2.40 -13.03 7.30
N VAL A 109 -1.65 -12.22 6.54
CA VAL A 109 -1.04 -10.99 7.05
C VAL A 109 -2.10 -9.99 7.53
N LEU A 110 -3.17 -9.81 6.76
CA LEU A 110 -4.21 -8.83 7.07
C LEU A 110 -5.10 -9.25 8.25
N ALA A 111 -5.23 -10.55 8.53
CA ALA A 111 -6.07 -11.04 9.63
C ALA A 111 -5.63 -10.51 11.01
N ASP A 112 -4.32 -10.26 11.18
CA ASP A 112 -3.76 -9.75 12.45
C ASP A 112 -4.05 -8.26 12.69
N TYR A 113 -4.42 -7.51 11.63
CA TYR A 113 -4.59 -6.06 11.70
C TYR A 113 -5.99 -5.56 11.36
N LEU A 114 -6.79 -6.40 10.70
CA LEU A 114 -8.18 -6.09 10.41
C LEU A 114 -9.04 -6.61 11.56
N VAL A 115 -9.46 -5.68 12.44
CA VAL A 115 -10.53 -5.98 13.39
C VAL A 115 -11.76 -6.35 12.56
N SER A 116 -12.29 -7.55 12.78
CA SER A 116 -13.61 -7.90 12.28
C SER A 116 -14.60 -7.04 13.07
N ASP A 117 -15.10 -5.95 12.48
CA ASP A 117 -16.26 -5.30 13.08
C ASP A 117 -17.42 -6.32 13.08
N PRO A 118 -18.14 -6.46 14.20
CA PRO A 118 -19.16 -7.49 14.40
C PRO A 118 -20.36 -7.38 13.46
#